data_AF-A0A813HM88-F1
#
_entry.id   AF-A0A813HM88-F1
#
_cell.length_a   1.000
_cell.length_b   1.000
_cell.length_c   1.000
_cell.angle_alpha   90.00
_cell.angle_beta   90.00
_cell.angle_gamma   90.00
#
_symmetry.space_group_name_H-M   'P 1'
#
loop_
_entity.id
_entity.type
_entity.pdbx_description
1 polymer ?
#
loop_
_entity_poly.entity_id
_entity_poly.type
_entity_poly.pdbx_seq_one_letter_code
_entity_poly.pdbx_strand_id
1 'polypeptide(L)'
;MAIMSMTSANPQEAEEKKLNPEADGKVDAQEGKPTKQIVADVPAWRTAAAKALHLRHQEDIRTICIVACTWLIFGTRWYFRNAELPLVVNIISWWTCAIWSWFCACIVHNCVHVAQFEETWQNQAWQLVLTLSYGFPVSTLVPGHNLSHHKHTQGPKDVIRTSKMRWGWNLLNLLFLIPTIFYAIQVQDHAYMKKQQEKKRPIFKQACREVALFFTVQLAFLLWDWKSYILFVAAPQAFAKVGIISINLPQHDGCPGPEENKYNCARNFTGLILNYFTCNNGYHTIHHMYPGMHWTQVIEAHERLVKPKMHPNLDQPNLLWYLFVTYVLPGGRKMYDGSPYVMPVLEEDQPWYTEDTLETYSTKVINLWANGKYMWQSLKGEKLTLAGQVDAAKELLDTLGQEIEAAYEVQAQVQSQFHKTNSLLWKTLGRYQEFYKSSILYLAYTPLSAIPKEEQPRLAFEVGVAALVAEEEFNFGELIQQDVMASLEGSQYAWIKELLAAFSEGKFDLFDVAIVKCKAQIDATPELKGSEIVLRSKMCALSLMELAFRKPKKQRRLSFEELQS
;
A
#
# COMPACT_ATOMS: atom_id res chain seq x y z
N MET A 1 24.74 -67.97 23.50
CA MET A 1 23.92 -66.76 23.30
C MET A 1 24.67 -65.85 22.32
N ALA A 2 24.70 -66.18 21.03
CA ALA A 2 23.83 -65.62 19.97
C ALA A 2 24.03 -64.09 19.84
N ILE A 3 25.03 -63.57 19.12
CA ILE A 3 25.24 -63.49 17.65
C ILE A 3 24.42 -62.36 16.98
N MET A 4 25.17 -61.47 16.30
CA MET A 4 24.87 -60.73 15.05
C MET A 4 24.22 -59.33 15.03
N SER A 5 25.04 -58.41 14.45
CA SER A 5 24.77 -57.64 13.22
C SER A 5 23.74 -56.52 13.27
N MET A 6 24.23 -55.28 13.35
CA MET A 6 23.50 -54.09 12.90
C MET A 6 23.81 -53.83 11.42
N THR A 7 22.83 -54.13 10.56
CA THR A 7 22.74 -53.64 9.18
C THR A 7 21.86 -52.40 9.11
N SER A 8 22.27 -51.47 8.27
CA SER A 8 21.71 -50.15 7.96
C SER A 8 20.25 -50.12 7.49
N ALA A 9 19.49 -49.10 7.90
CA ALA A 9 18.36 -48.58 7.13
C ALA A 9 18.17 -47.05 7.33
N ASN A 10 18.16 -46.38 6.17
CA ASN A 10 17.81 -45.02 5.74
C ASN A 10 17.02 -44.07 6.70
N PRO A 11 17.43 -42.80 6.93
CA PRO A 11 16.75 -41.85 7.82
C PRO A 11 15.71 -40.95 7.10
N GLN A 12 14.79 -41.53 6.33
CA GLN A 12 13.74 -40.76 5.62
C GLN A 12 12.30 -40.94 6.16
N GLU A 13 12.10 -41.61 7.29
CA GLU A 13 10.75 -41.84 7.86
C GLU A 13 10.55 -41.27 9.29
N ALA A 14 11.46 -40.43 9.79
CA ALA A 14 11.39 -39.91 11.16
C ALA A 14 10.88 -38.46 11.31
N GLU A 15 10.45 -37.79 10.23
CA GLU A 15 10.15 -36.34 10.28
C GLU A 15 8.73 -35.94 9.84
N GLU A 16 7.76 -36.86 9.89
CA GLU A 16 6.36 -36.57 9.49
C GLU A 16 5.33 -36.71 10.62
N LYS A 17 5.76 -36.73 11.89
CA LYS A 17 4.86 -36.79 13.06
C LYS A 17 5.23 -35.82 14.17
N LYS A 18 5.30 -34.52 13.86
CA LYS A 18 5.18 -33.45 14.87
C LYS A 18 4.59 -32.18 14.26
N LEU A 19 3.27 -32.15 14.06
CA LEU A 19 2.47 -30.92 13.93
C LEU A 19 1.01 -31.26 14.22
N ASN A 20 0.71 -31.42 15.51
CA ASN A 20 -0.63 -31.17 16.04
C ASN A 20 -0.52 -30.89 17.55
N PRO A 21 -0.92 -29.69 18.00
CA PRO A 21 -1.60 -29.63 19.28
C PRO A 21 -2.80 -28.69 19.23
N GLU A 22 -3.98 -29.26 19.04
CA GLU A 22 -5.19 -28.80 19.73
C GLU A 22 -5.61 -29.91 20.70
N ALA A 23 -5.42 -29.67 22.00
CA ALA A 23 -6.35 -30.04 23.07
C ALA A 23 -5.75 -29.69 24.45
N ASP A 24 -6.57 -29.00 25.22
CA ASP A 24 -6.52 -28.85 26.68
C ASP A 24 -5.39 -28.03 27.31
N GLY A 25 -5.66 -26.74 27.40
CA GLY A 25 -5.13 -25.87 28.44
C GLY A 25 -5.96 -24.60 28.50
N LYS A 26 -6.78 -24.45 29.54
CA LYS A 26 -7.46 -23.20 29.89
C LYS A 26 -6.44 -22.05 29.86
N VAL A 27 -6.47 -21.22 28.82
CA VAL A 27 -5.77 -19.95 28.80
C VAL A 27 -6.72 -18.95 29.40
N ASP A 28 -6.44 -18.54 30.64
CA ASP A 28 -7.04 -17.35 31.24
C ASP A 28 -6.97 -16.21 30.22
N ALA A 29 -8.13 -15.72 29.81
CA ALA A 29 -8.27 -14.49 29.07
C ALA A 29 -7.89 -13.32 29.98
N GLN A 30 -6.59 -13.16 30.23
CA GLN A 30 -6.06 -11.83 30.47
C GLN A 30 -6.11 -11.12 29.11
N GLU A 31 -7.17 -10.33 28.93
CA GLU A 31 -7.23 -9.26 27.95
C GLU A 31 -5.85 -8.62 27.85
N GLY A 32 -5.17 -8.89 26.72
CA GLY A 32 -4.01 -8.13 26.32
C GLY A 32 -4.48 -6.69 26.17
N LYS A 33 -4.32 -5.90 27.23
CA LYS A 33 -4.54 -4.46 27.21
C LYS A 33 -3.88 -3.93 25.94
N PRO A 34 -4.55 -3.07 25.14
CA PRO A 34 -3.89 -2.41 24.03
C PRO A 34 -2.60 -1.85 24.59
N THR A 35 -1.47 -2.23 24.01
CA THR A 35 -0.18 -1.65 24.36
C THR A 35 -0.41 -0.16 24.20
N LYS A 36 -0.57 0.56 25.32
CA LYS A 36 -0.70 2.00 25.33
C LYS A 36 0.52 2.45 24.58
N GLN A 37 0.35 2.88 23.33
CA GLN A 37 1.29 3.80 22.75
C GLN A 37 1.35 4.90 23.81
N ILE A 38 2.49 5.00 24.48
CA ILE A 38 2.81 6.19 25.25
C ILE A 38 2.81 7.26 24.17
N VAL A 39 1.66 7.86 23.91
CA VAL A 39 1.56 9.14 23.23
C VAL A 39 2.24 10.05 24.22
N ALA A 40 3.57 10.12 24.13
CA ALA A 40 4.34 11.05 24.91
C ALA A 40 3.71 12.40 24.63
N ASP A 41 3.29 13.10 25.69
CA ASP A 41 2.66 14.40 25.55
C ASP A 41 3.51 15.25 24.62
N VAL A 42 2.93 15.61 23.47
CA VAL A 42 3.66 16.38 22.48
C VAL A 42 3.98 17.73 23.14
N PRO A 43 5.26 18.11 23.24
CA PRO A 43 5.62 19.34 23.93
C PRO A 43 4.90 20.53 23.31
N ALA A 44 4.30 21.39 24.14
CA ALA A 44 3.50 22.53 23.66
C ALA A 44 4.26 23.44 22.68
N TRP A 45 5.59 23.56 22.85
CA TRP A 45 6.44 24.32 21.94
C TRP A 45 6.43 23.76 20.50
N ARG A 46 6.30 22.44 20.33
CA ARG A 46 6.31 21.80 19.01
C ARG A 46 5.04 22.15 18.24
N THR A 47 3.89 22.10 18.90
CA THR A 47 2.61 22.51 18.32
C THR A 47 2.60 24.01 18.00
N ALA A 48 3.12 24.86 18.90
CA ALA A 48 3.25 26.29 18.67
C ALA A 48 4.17 26.62 17.49
N ALA A 49 5.33 25.96 17.39
CA ALA A 49 6.27 26.12 16.29
C ALA A 49 5.66 25.67 14.95
N ALA A 50 4.97 24.52 14.94
CA ALA A 50 4.30 24.02 13.75
C ALA A 50 3.22 24.98 13.25
N LYS A 51 2.43 25.54 14.17
CA LYS A 51 1.44 26.56 13.85
C LYS A 51 2.09 27.84 13.34
N ALA A 52 3.18 28.30 13.93
CA ALA A 52 3.89 29.50 13.47
C ALA A 52 4.52 29.33 12.07
N LEU A 53 4.91 28.09 11.72
CA LEU A 53 5.49 27.75 10.42
C LEU A 53 4.45 27.36 9.37
N HIS A 54 3.16 27.29 9.72
CA HIS A 54 2.08 26.78 8.87
C HIS A 54 2.36 25.36 8.35
N LEU A 55 2.82 24.47 9.24
CA LEU A 55 2.99 23.05 8.94
C LEU A 55 1.65 22.32 9.00
N ARG A 56 1.41 21.42 8.04
CA ARG A 56 0.22 20.56 8.00
C ARG A 56 0.22 19.50 9.10
N HIS A 57 1.40 19.10 9.56
CA HIS A 57 1.62 18.15 10.64
C HIS A 57 2.71 18.69 11.57
N GLN A 58 2.43 18.72 12.87
CA GLN A 58 3.43 19.17 13.85
C GLN A 58 4.66 18.26 13.89
N GLU A 59 4.52 17.03 13.40
CA GLU A 59 5.58 16.06 13.39
C GLU A 59 6.69 16.45 12.39
N ASP A 60 6.36 17.21 11.34
CA ASP A 60 7.28 17.73 10.33
C ASP A 60 8.30 18.75 10.87
N ILE A 61 8.17 19.19 12.12
CA ILE A 61 9.30 19.84 12.82
C ILE A 61 10.54 18.93 12.80
N ARG A 62 10.36 17.60 12.80
CA ARG A 62 11.46 16.65 12.69
C ARG A 62 12.19 16.78 11.35
N THR A 63 11.48 16.88 10.24
CA THR A 63 12.13 17.00 8.92
C THR A 63 12.90 18.32 8.82
N ILE A 64 12.35 19.41 9.37
CA ILE A 64 13.05 20.70 9.48
C ILE A 64 14.32 20.57 10.31
N CYS A 65 14.25 19.95 11.50
CA CYS A 65 15.42 19.75 12.35
C CYS A 65 16.50 18.89 11.67
N ILE A 66 16.11 17.84 10.95
CA ILE A 66 17.06 17.00 10.21
C ILE A 66 17.78 17.82 9.14
N VAL A 67 17.03 18.56 8.32
CA VAL A 67 17.62 19.43 7.29
C VAL A 67 18.53 20.51 7.91
N ALA A 68 18.10 21.18 8.98
CA ALA A 68 18.92 22.17 9.66
C ALA A 68 20.23 21.57 10.21
N CYS A 69 20.17 20.36 10.79
CA CYS A 69 21.36 19.65 11.23
C CYS A 69 22.27 19.26 10.07
N THR A 70 21.73 18.84 8.92
CA THR A 70 22.51 18.61 7.70
C THR A 70 23.28 19.87 7.31
N TRP A 71 22.65 21.03 7.27
CA TRP A 71 23.33 22.29 6.94
C TRP A 71 24.41 22.66 7.96
N LEU A 72 24.16 22.42 9.26
CA LEU A 72 25.16 22.62 10.31
C LEU A 72 26.37 21.69 10.10
N ILE A 73 26.14 20.43 9.75
CA ILE A 73 27.21 19.44 9.48
C ILE A 73 28.03 19.86 8.27
N PHE A 74 27.39 20.20 7.15
CA PHE A 74 28.09 20.66 5.95
C PHE A 74 28.83 21.98 6.20
N GLY A 75 28.20 22.94 6.87
CA GLY A 75 28.81 24.23 7.23
C GLY A 75 30.01 24.06 8.14
N THR A 76 29.91 23.20 9.16
CA THR A 76 31.02 22.89 10.07
C THR A 76 32.16 22.21 9.31
N ARG A 77 31.84 21.20 8.48
CA ARG A 77 32.87 20.52 7.67
C ARG A 77 33.56 21.47 6.70
N TRP A 78 32.81 22.39 6.07
CA TRP A 78 33.34 23.40 5.17
C TRP A 78 34.21 24.44 5.88
N TYR A 79 33.81 24.86 7.08
CA TYR A 79 34.58 25.79 7.90
C TYR A 79 35.96 25.21 8.24
N PHE A 80 36.00 23.95 8.66
CA PHE A 80 37.24 23.21 8.96
C PHE A 80 37.86 22.52 7.73
N ARG A 81 37.61 22.99 6.50
CA ARG A 81 38.14 22.35 5.28
C ARG A 81 39.67 22.37 5.18
N ASN A 82 40.29 23.44 5.70
CA ASN A 82 41.75 23.61 5.72
C ASN A 82 42.41 23.11 7.01
N ALA A 83 41.62 22.57 7.95
CA ALA A 83 42.16 22.06 9.20
C ALA A 83 42.83 20.69 8.96
N GLU A 84 44.02 20.50 9.51
CA GLU A 84 44.71 19.21 9.51
C GLU A 84 44.06 18.27 10.53
N LEU A 85 42.99 17.61 10.09
CA LEU A 85 42.27 16.63 10.90
C LEU A 85 42.88 15.23 10.74
N PRO A 86 42.91 14.39 11.79
CA PRO A 86 43.27 12.98 11.68
C PRO A 86 42.43 12.27 10.60
N LEU A 87 43.01 11.28 9.91
CA LEU A 87 42.34 10.53 8.85
C LEU A 87 40.99 9.94 9.30
N VAL A 88 40.93 9.40 10.52
CA VAL A 88 39.71 8.85 11.10
C VAL A 88 38.60 9.91 11.22
N VAL A 89 38.94 11.14 11.63
CA VAL A 89 37.99 12.25 11.73
C VAL A 89 37.52 12.66 10.34
N ASN A 90 38.42 12.69 9.36
CA ASN A 90 38.04 12.95 7.97
C ASN A 90 37.04 11.91 7.44
N ILE A 91 37.30 10.61 7.64
CA ILE A 91 36.41 9.53 7.22
C ILE A 91 35.04 9.64 7.91
N ILE A 92 35.02 9.82 9.24
CA ILE A 92 33.77 9.95 10.00
C ILE A 92 32.98 11.17 9.53
N SER A 93 33.64 12.32 9.38
CA SER A 93 32.98 13.55 8.94
C SER A 93 32.40 13.43 7.53
N TRP A 94 33.10 12.74 6.62
CA TRP A 94 32.62 12.48 5.27
C TRP A 94 31.36 11.62 5.26
N TRP A 95 31.39 10.49 5.99
CA TRP A 95 30.22 9.62 6.13
C TRP A 95 29.06 10.31 6.84
N THR A 96 29.36 11.21 7.79
CA THR A 96 28.34 12.04 8.43
C THR A 96 27.67 12.93 7.40
N CYS A 97 28.42 13.67 6.56
CA CYS A 97 27.82 14.45 5.46
C CYS A 97 26.98 13.55 4.52
N ALA A 98 27.48 12.38 4.16
CA ALA A 98 26.83 11.48 3.20
C ALA A 98 25.50 10.91 3.75
N ILE A 99 25.50 10.42 4.99
CA ILE A 99 24.31 9.83 5.64
C ILE A 99 23.25 10.91 5.89
N TRP A 100 23.64 12.09 6.36
CA TRP A 100 22.70 13.19 6.61
C TRP A 100 22.11 13.74 5.31
N SER A 101 22.88 13.76 4.22
CA SER A 101 22.37 14.05 2.89
C SER A 101 21.39 12.98 2.41
N TRP A 102 21.65 11.70 2.71
CA TRP A 102 20.71 10.60 2.41
C TRP A 102 19.42 10.67 3.23
N PHE A 103 19.46 11.12 4.48
CA PHE A 103 18.25 11.43 5.25
C PHE A 103 17.44 12.56 4.60
N CYS A 104 18.10 13.60 4.08
CA CYS A 104 17.43 14.62 3.28
C CYS A 104 16.81 14.04 2.01
N ALA A 105 17.43 13.07 1.34
CA ALA A 105 16.83 12.38 0.19
C ALA A 105 15.56 11.59 0.57
N CYS A 106 15.52 10.99 1.76
CA CYS A 106 14.30 10.36 2.29
C CYS A 106 13.19 11.40 2.60
N ILE A 107 13.56 12.59 3.08
CA ILE A 107 12.60 13.68 3.27
C ILE A 107 12.07 14.17 1.93
N VAL A 108 12.92 14.29 0.90
CA VAL A 108 12.52 14.62 -0.47
C VAL A 108 11.50 13.62 -0.98
N HIS A 109 11.74 12.33 -0.76
CA HIS A 109 10.79 11.27 -1.08
C HIS A 109 9.43 11.50 -0.40
N ASN A 110 9.38 11.83 0.90
CA ASN A 110 8.12 12.14 1.57
C ASN A 110 7.45 13.40 1.01
N CYS A 111 8.22 14.46 0.73
CA CYS A 111 7.69 15.73 0.25
C CYS A 111 7.11 15.68 -1.16
N VAL A 112 7.57 14.76 -2.03
CA VAL A 112 6.94 14.57 -3.35
C VAL A 112 5.61 13.83 -3.27
N HIS A 113 5.35 13.13 -2.16
CA HIS A 113 4.08 12.44 -1.92
C HIS A 113 3.09 13.27 -1.13
N VAL A 114 3.54 13.97 -0.10
CA VAL A 114 2.69 14.79 0.79
C VAL A 114 3.35 16.14 1.00
N ALA A 115 2.65 17.21 0.63
CA ALA A 115 3.13 18.56 0.92
C ALA A 115 3.20 18.80 2.43
N GLN A 116 4.28 19.42 2.89
CA GLN A 116 4.62 19.63 4.29
C GLN A 116 3.98 20.90 4.88
N PHE A 117 3.93 21.97 4.07
CA PHE A 117 3.36 23.26 4.47
C PHE A 117 1.93 23.41 3.96
N GLU A 118 1.13 24.25 4.63
CA GLU A 118 -0.22 24.58 4.18
C GLU A 118 -0.17 25.35 2.85
N GLU A 119 0.72 26.34 2.76
CA GLU A 119 0.82 27.23 1.61
C GLU A 119 1.71 26.68 0.48
N THR A 120 1.28 26.91 -0.77
CA THR A 120 1.99 26.46 -1.97
C THR A 120 3.38 27.08 -2.09
N TRP A 121 3.53 28.38 -1.80
CA TRP A 121 4.81 29.06 -1.92
C TRP A 121 5.84 28.56 -0.90
N GLN A 122 5.40 28.18 0.31
CA GLN A 122 6.27 27.59 1.34
C GLN A 122 6.79 26.23 0.89
N ASN A 123 5.93 25.39 0.30
CA ASN A 123 6.36 24.11 -0.29
C ASN A 123 7.34 24.32 -1.45
N GLN A 124 7.12 25.30 -2.33
CA GLN A 124 8.05 25.65 -3.41
C GLN A 124 9.41 26.10 -2.88
N ALA A 125 9.43 26.94 -1.84
CA ALA A 125 10.67 27.36 -1.17
C ALA A 125 11.36 26.19 -0.47
N TRP A 126 10.59 25.30 0.16
CA TRP A 126 11.11 24.12 0.81
C TRP A 126 11.77 23.15 -0.17
N GLN A 127 11.21 22.95 -1.36
CA GLN A 127 11.85 22.14 -2.40
C GLN A 127 13.20 22.71 -2.85
N LEU A 128 13.39 24.04 -2.84
CA LEU A 128 14.69 24.66 -3.10
C LEU A 128 15.70 24.35 -1.98
N VAL A 129 15.27 24.43 -0.73
CA VAL A 129 16.11 24.06 0.43
C VAL A 129 16.50 22.59 0.35
N LEU A 130 15.55 21.70 0.09
CA LEU A 130 15.79 20.27 -0.04
C LEU A 130 16.73 19.97 -1.21
N THR A 131 16.54 20.62 -2.36
CA THR A 131 17.42 20.49 -3.54
C THR A 131 18.89 20.71 -3.18
N LEU A 132 19.19 21.73 -2.36
CA LEU A 132 20.55 22.01 -1.90
C LEU A 132 21.01 21.07 -0.77
N SER A 133 20.09 20.43 -0.05
CA SER A 133 20.39 19.56 1.09
C SER A 133 20.81 18.15 0.66
N TYR A 134 20.07 17.54 -0.27
CA TYR A 134 20.39 16.20 -0.79
C TYR A 134 21.20 16.24 -2.10
N GLY A 135 21.15 17.36 -2.83
CA GLY A 135 22.02 17.63 -3.97
C GLY A 135 21.49 17.22 -5.34
N PHE A 136 20.17 17.33 -5.55
CA PHE A 136 19.57 17.25 -6.90
C PHE A 136 18.17 17.93 -6.90
N PRO A 137 17.63 18.39 -8.04
CA PRO A 137 16.28 19.00 -8.07
C PRO A 137 15.17 18.05 -7.59
N VAL A 138 14.35 18.48 -6.62
CA VAL A 138 13.24 17.67 -6.05
C VAL A 138 12.22 17.28 -7.11
N SER A 139 11.83 18.21 -7.98
CA SER A 139 10.79 18.02 -8.98
C SER A 139 11.12 16.92 -10.00
N THR A 140 12.41 16.58 -10.17
CA THR A 140 12.85 15.50 -11.06
C THR A 140 12.61 14.10 -10.52
N LEU A 141 12.30 13.95 -9.23
CA LEU A 141 11.96 12.66 -8.64
C LEU A 141 10.53 12.21 -9.00
N VAL A 142 9.60 13.15 -9.17
CA VAL A 142 8.18 12.89 -9.47
C VAL A 142 7.95 11.93 -10.66
N PRO A 143 8.52 12.16 -11.86
CA PRO A 143 8.28 11.30 -13.02
C PRO A 143 8.66 9.84 -12.80
N GLY A 144 9.94 9.56 -12.52
CA GLY A 144 10.43 8.20 -12.34
C GLY A 144 9.89 7.50 -11.09
N HIS A 145 9.67 8.24 -10.00
CA HIS A 145 9.26 7.65 -8.73
C HIS A 145 7.74 7.52 -8.60
N ASN A 146 7.00 8.63 -8.67
CA ASN A 146 5.57 8.64 -8.37
C ASN A 146 4.75 8.10 -9.54
N LEU A 147 5.09 8.50 -10.77
CA LEU A 147 4.27 8.22 -11.95
C LEU A 147 4.66 6.92 -12.67
N SER A 148 5.91 6.47 -12.49
CA SER A 148 6.42 5.22 -13.04
C SER A 148 6.49 4.14 -11.96
N HIS A 149 7.43 4.25 -11.02
CA HIS A 149 7.72 3.17 -10.07
C HIS A 149 6.54 2.84 -9.15
N HIS A 150 5.88 3.81 -8.52
CA HIS A 150 4.72 3.55 -7.64
C HIS A 150 3.54 2.92 -8.38
N LYS A 151 3.30 3.35 -9.63
CA LYS A 151 2.14 2.92 -10.41
C LYS A 151 2.35 1.58 -11.12
N HIS A 152 3.57 1.31 -11.55
CA HIS A 152 3.90 0.18 -12.42
C HIS A 152 5.02 -0.68 -11.85
N THR A 153 5.15 -0.72 -10.51
CA THR A 153 6.23 -1.38 -9.78
C THR A 153 6.54 -2.77 -10.35
N GLN A 154 7.82 -3.01 -10.66
CA GLN A 154 8.34 -4.25 -11.27
C GLN A 154 7.85 -4.58 -12.69
N GLY A 155 6.97 -3.78 -13.29
CA GLY A 155 6.50 -3.93 -14.66
C GLY A 155 7.37 -3.21 -15.71
N PRO A 156 7.08 -3.36 -17.01
CA PRO A 156 7.89 -2.79 -18.09
C PRO A 156 7.86 -1.25 -18.15
N LYS A 157 6.86 -0.63 -17.50
CA LYS A 157 6.75 0.83 -17.33
C LYS A 157 7.51 1.37 -16.11
N ASP A 158 8.09 0.49 -15.29
CA ASP A 158 9.02 0.82 -14.20
C ASP A 158 10.46 0.73 -14.71
N VAL A 159 11.09 1.88 -14.91
CA VAL A 159 12.48 1.98 -15.40
C VAL A 159 13.48 1.47 -14.38
N ILE A 160 13.14 1.54 -13.09
CA ILE A 160 14.03 1.18 -12.00
C ILE A 160 13.83 -0.26 -11.52
N ARG A 161 12.95 -1.05 -12.17
CA ARG A 161 12.65 -2.45 -11.83
C ARG A 161 13.91 -3.30 -11.61
N THR A 162 13.85 -4.19 -10.63
CA THR A 162 15.02 -4.97 -10.17
C THR A 162 15.42 -6.09 -11.14
N SER A 163 14.51 -6.48 -12.04
CA SER A 163 14.72 -7.52 -13.06
C SER A 163 15.76 -7.18 -14.13
N LYS A 164 16.17 -5.90 -14.22
CA LYS A 164 17.28 -5.44 -15.07
C LYS A 164 18.65 -5.90 -14.58
N MET A 165 18.77 -6.19 -13.27
CA MET A 165 20.02 -6.62 -12.67
C MET A 165 20.18 -8.14 -12.79
N ARG A 166 21.24 -8.61 -13.45
CA ARG A 166 21.45 -10.03 -13.81
C ARG A 166 22.86 -10.56 -13.51
N TRP A 167 23.63 -9.86 -12.70
CA TRP A 167 24.95 -10.32 -12.29
C TRP A 167 24.85 -11.54 -11.37
N GLY A 168 25.75 -12.50 -11.55
CA GLY A 168 25.83 -13.71 -10.72
C GLY A 168 26.24 -13.41 -9.27
N TRP A 169 27.17 -12.47 -9.06
CA TRP A 169 27.47 -11.95 -7.73
C TRP A 169 26.54 -10.80 -7.37
N ASN A 170 25.76 -10.98 -6.30
CA ASN A 170 24.71 -10.04 -5.96
C ASN A 170 25.23 -8.63 -5.65
N LEU A 171 26.43 -8.48 -5.10
CA LEU A 171 27.04 -7.16 -4.87
C LEU A 171 27.09 -6.32 -6.16
N LEU A 172 27.38 -6.95 -7.30
CA LEU A 172 27.44 -6.26 -8.58
C LEU A 172 26.05 -5.77 -9.02
N ASN A 173 24.97 -6.47 -8.65
CA ASN A 173 23.60 -5.97 -8.88
C ASN A 173 23.34 -4.67 -8.11
N LEU A 174 23.85 -4.53 -6.89
CA LEU A 174 23.73 -3.29 -6.11
C LEU A 174 24.59 -2.17 -6.69
N LEU A 175 25.86 -2.45 -7.00
CA LEU A 175 26.82 -1.44 -7.47
C LEU A 175 26.52 -0.93 -8.89
N PHE A 176 26.00 -1.81 -9.77
CA PHE A 176 25.75 -1.47 -11.17
C PHE A 176 24.30 -1.06 -11.48
N LEU A 177 23.41 -1.00 -10.48
CA LEU A 177 22.02 -0.59 -10.70
C LEU A 177 21.95 0.79 -11.38
N ILE A 178 22.59 1.81 -10.79
CA ILE A 178 22.61 3.15 -11.37
C ILE A 178 23.23 3.19 -12.77
N PRO A 179 24.46 2.67 -13.01
CA PRO A 179 25.01 2.60 -14.35
C PRO A 179 24.09 1.95 -15.39
N THR A 180 23.34 0.91 -15.01
CA THR A 180 22.41 0.21 -15.91
C THR A 180 21.17 1.04 -16.26
N ILE A 181 20.60 1.79 -15.31
CA ILE A 181 19.32 2.49 -15.51
C ILE A 181 19.47 3.98 -15.82
N PHE A 182 20.66 4.57 -15.62
CA PHE A 182 20.87 6.02 -15.67
C PHE A 182 20.36 6.66 -16.97
N TYR A 183 20.77 6.11 -18.12
CA TYR A 183 20.36 6.65 -19.43
C TYR A 183 18.84 6.60 -19.62
N ALA A 184 18.20 5.48 -19.28
CA ALA A 184 16.76 5.31 -19.42
C ALA A 184 15.97 6.29 -18.55
N ILE A 185 16.41 6.53 -17.31
CA ILE A 185 15.83 7.56 -16.42
C ILE A 185 15.90 8.93 -17.08
N GLN A 186 17.09 9.33 -17.58
CA GLN A 186 17.27 10.65 -18.19
C GLN A 186 16.39 10.86 -19.42
N VAL A 187 16.24 9.84 -20.28
CA VAL A 187 15.39 9.91 -21.48
C VAL A 187 13.93 10.15 -21.10
N GLN A 188 13.41 9.41 -20.12
CA GLN A 188 12.01 9.50 -19.73
C GLN A 188 11.70 10.77 -18.93
N ASP A 189 12.59 11.17 -18.00
CA ASP A 189 12.44 12.41 -17.24
C ASP A 189 12.47 13.63 -18.16
N HIS A 190 13.39 13.65 -19.15
CA HIS A 190 13.47 14.73 -20.12
C HIS A 190 12.21 14.82 -20.99
N ALA A 191 11.73 13.68 -21.48
CA ALA A 191 10.51 13.62 -22.30
C ALA A 191 9.28 14.08 -21.50
N TYR A 192 9.17 13.69 -20.23
CA TYR A 192 8.13 14.18 -19.33
C TYR A 192 8.22 15.69 -19.13
N MET A 193 9.38 16.22 -18.76
CA MET A 193 9.57 17.65 -18.49
C MET A 193 9.31 18.53 -19.72
N LYS A 194 9.70 18.06 -20.92
CA LYS A 194 9.38 18.73 -22.18
C LYS A 194 7.87 18.83 -22.41
N LYS A 195 7.11 17.76 -22.16
CA LYS A 195 5.64 17.81 -22.25
C LYS A 195 5.04 18.74 -21.19
N GLN A 196 5.57 18.77 -19.96
CA GLN A 196 5.10 19.70 -18.93
C GLN A 196 5.38 21.17 -19.29
N GLN A 197 6.49 21.44 -19.98
CA GLN A 197 6.80 22.75 -20.55
C GLN A 197 5.77 23.17 -21.61
N GLU A 198 5.50 22.28 -22.58
CA GLU A 198 4.52 22.52 -23.65
C GLU A 198 3.12 22.82 -23.08
N LYS A 199 2.71 22.09 -22.04
CA LYS A 199 1.46 22.32 -21.29
C LYS A 199 1.52 23.49 -20.29
N LYS A 200 2.65 24.19 -20.18
CA LYS A 200 2.88 25.31 -19.26
C LYS A 200 2.59 24.98 -17.79
N ARG A 201 2.79 23.72 -17.38
CA ARG A 201 2.48 23.27 -16.01
C ARG A 201 3.45 23.86 -14.98
N PRO A 202 3.01 24.08 -13.72
CA PRO A 202 3.83 24.67 -12.68
C PRO A 202 5.12 23.89 -12.37
N ILE A 203 5.11 22.56 -12.48
CA ILE A 203 6.28 21.70 -12.18
C ILE A 203 7.50 22.06 -13.01
N PHE A 204 7.30 22.42 -14.29
CA PHE A 204 8.41 22.74 -15.16
C PHE A 204 9.09 24.04 -14.69
N LYS A 205 8.30 25.03 -14.30
CA LYS A 205 8.84 26.30 -13.76
C LYS A 205 9.56 26.06 -12.44
N GLN A 206 9.03 25.19 -11.59
CA GLN A 206 9.65 24.83 -10.32
C GLN A 206 10.96 24.07 -10.53
N ALA A 207 10.98 23.06 -11.40
CA ALA A 207 12.18 22.33 -11.80
C ALA A 207 13.26 23.27 -12.36
N CYS A 208 12.89 24.24 -13.21
CA CYS A 208 13.83 25.23 -13.72
C CYS A 208 14.45 26.09 -12.60
N ARG A 209 13.66 26.49 -11.59
CA ARG A 209 14.18 27.23 -10.42
C ARG A 209 15.13 26.39 -9.60
N GLU A 210 14.78 25.13 -9.34
CA GLU A 210 15.61 24.17 -8.61
C GLU A 210 16.93 23.91 -9.35
N VAL A 211 16.88 23.65 -10.66
CA VAL A 211 18.05 23.45 -11.52
C VAL A 211 18.96 24.69 -11.52
N ALA A 212 18.38 25.87 -11.75
CA ALA A 212 19.14 27.12 -11.78
C ALA A 212 19.82 27.39 -10.44
N LEU A 213 19.09 27.24 -9.32
CA LEU A 213 19.64 27.42 -7.98
C LEU A 213 20.73 26.40 -7.69
N PHE A 214 20.47 25.12 -7.97
CA PHE A 214 21.41 24.02 -7.73
C PHE A 214 22.74 24.28 -8.45
N PHE A 215 22.72 24.44 -9.77
CA PHE A 215 23.96 24.64 -10.53
C PHE A 215 24.68 25.95 -10.17
N THR A 216 23.95 27.00 -9.82
CA THR A 216 24.57 28.27 -9.36
C THR A 216 25.33 28.06 -8.05
N VAL A 217 24.73 27.37 -7.08
CA VAL A 217 25.38 27.09 -5.79
C VAL A 217 26.54 26.11 -5.95
N GLN A 218 26.39 25.06 -6.75
CA GLN A 218 27.46 24.10 -7.03
C GLN A 218 28.65 24.78 -7.74
N LEU A 219 28.39 25.66 -8.72
CA LEU A 219 29.43 26.45 -9.38
C LEU A 219 30.13 27.40 -8.40
N ALA A 220 29.39 28.05 -7.50
CA ALA A 220 29.98 28.93 -6.48
C ALA A 220 30.95 28.16 -5.57
N PHE A 221 30.58 26.96 -5.10
CA PHE A 221 31.49 26.12 -4.31
C PHE A 221 32.70 25.62 -5.12
N LEU A 222 32.47 25.22 -6.38
CA LEU A 222 33.54 24.79 -7.28
C LEU A 222 34.59 25.88 -7.50
N LEU A 223 34.13 27.13 -7.70
CA LEU A 223 35.01 28.30 -7.86
C LEU A 223 35.67 28.73 -6.55
N TRP A 224 35.03 28.50 -5.39
CA TRP A 224 35.60 28.81 -4.08
C TRP A 224 36.76 27.87 -3.73
N ASP A 225 36.53 26.56 -3.75
CA ASP A 225 37.55 25.55 -3.47
C ASP A 225 37.10 24.20 -4.04
N TRP A 226 37.54 23.90 -5.26
CA TRP A 226 37.10 22.71 -5.99
C TRP A 226 37.46 21.39 -5.28
N LYS A 227 38.57 21.33 -4.52
CA LYS A 227 38.99 20.11 -3.83
C LYS A 227 38.06 19.82 -2.65
N SER A 228 37.85 20.82 -1.80
CA SER A 228 36.95 20.71 -0.66
C SER A 228 35.50 20.53 -1.11
N TYR A 229 35.10 21.18 -2.21
CA TYR A 229 33.79 21.02 -2.82
C TYR A 229 33.53 19.57 -3.24
N ILE A 230 34.43 18.98 -4.03
CA ILE A 230 34.27 17.59 -4.49
C ILE A 230 34.17 16.65 -3.29
N LEU A 231 35.05 16.81 -2.30
CA LEU A 231 35.14 15.88 -1.18
C LEU A 231 34.00 16.04 -0.16
N PHE A 232 33.62 17.26 0.19
CA PHE A 232 32.72 17.51 1.33
C PHE A 232 31.30 17.92 0.93
N VAL A 233 31.09 18.29 -0.34
CA VAL A 233 29.77 18.69 -0.85
C VAL A 233 29.28 17.72 -1.92
N ALA A 234 29.97 17.67 -3.06
CA ALA A 234 29.49 16.94 -4.23
C ALA A 234 29.46 15.42 -4.02
N ALA A 235 30.53 14.82 -3.49
CA ALA A 235 30.59 13.37 -3.29
C ALA A 235 29.56 12.86 -2.24
N PRO A 236 29.40 13.51 -1.06
CA PRO A 236 28.32 13.15 -0.12
C PRO A 236 26.91 13.28 -0.72
N GLN A 237 26.64 14.32 -1.50
CA GLN A 237 25.36 14.49 -2.19
C GLN A 237 25.14 13.44 -3.30
N ALA A 238 26.19 13.12 -4.05
CA ALA A 238 26.14 12.04 -5.03
C ALA A 238 25.84 10.69 -4.36
N PHE A 239 26.42 10.42 -3.18
CA PHE A 239 26.08 9.26 -2.38
C PHE A 239 24.60 9.23 -2.00
N ALA A 240 24.04 10.34 -1.52
CA ALA A 240 22.63 10.43 -1.17
C ALA A 240 21.71 10.11 -2.37
N LYS A 241 22.02 10.68 -3.54
CA LYS A 241 21.29 10.43 -4.79
C LYS A 241 21.38 8.97 -5.25
N VAL A 242 22.58 8.39 -5.22
CA VAL A 242 22.77 6.97 -5.56
C VAL A 242 22.04 6.09 -4.56
N GLY A 243 22.11 6.41 -3.27
CA GLY A 243 21.50 5.65 -2.19
C GLY A 243 19.98 5.60 -2.27
N ILE A 244 19.31 6.74 -2.51
CA ILE A 244 17.83 6.80 -2.56
C ILE A 244 17.24 6.03 -3.75
N ILE A 245 17.98 5.91 -4.86
CA ILE A 245 17.54 5.07 -5.99
C ILE A 245 17.95 3.62 -5.75
N SER A 246 19.14 3.36 -5.20
CA SER A 246 19.65 2.00 -5.03
C SER A 246 18.93 1.20 -3.94
N ILE A 247 18.31 1.88 -2.97
CA ILE A 247 17.48 1.24 -1.93
C ILE A 247 16.27 0.50 -2.53
N ASN A 248 15.87 0.84 -3.75
CA ASN A 248 14.86 0.12 -4.52
C ASN A 248 15.19 -1.39 -4.63
N LEU A 249 16.48 -1.73 -4.79
CA LEU A 249 16.91 -3.12 -4.93
C LEU A 249 16.62 -3.96 -3.67
N PRO A 250 17.14 -3.64 -2.47
CA PRO A 250 16.80 -4.40 -1.27
C PRO A 250 15.31 -4.35 -0.89
N GLN A 251 14.56 -3.34 -1.34
CA GLN A 251 13.12 -3.22 -1.09
C GLN A 251 12.27 -4.13 -1.98
N HIS A 252 12.57 -4.23 -3.28
CA HIS A 252 11.70 -4.95 -4.22
C HIS A 252 12.28 -6.24 -4.78
N ASP A 253 13.57 -6.49 -4.58
CA ASP A 253 14.19 -7.66 -5.18
C ASP A 253 13.68 -8.96 -4.55
N GLY A 254 13.26 -9.88 -5.42
CA GLY A 254 12.60 -11.13 -5.04
C GLY A 254 11.14 -10.98 -4.64
N CYS A 255 10.53 -9.79 -4.79
CA CYS A 255 9.12 -9.53 -4.50
C CYS A 255 8.27 -9.53 -5.79
N PRO A 256 7.02 -10.01 -5.75
CA PRO A 256 6.06 -9.91 -6.86
C PRO A 256 5.65 -8.45 -7.14
N GLY A 257 5.01 -8.22 -8.28
CA GLY A 257 4.38 -6.93 -8.57
C GLY A 257 3.13 -6.68 -7.70
N PRO A 258 2.70 -5.43 -7.48
CA PRO A 258 1.51 -5.11 -6.68
C PRO A 258 0.21 -5.72 -7.22
N GLU A 259 0.10 -5.88 -8.54
CA GLU A 259 -1.06 -6.51 -9.19
C GLU A 259 -1.15 -8.01 -8.89
N GLU A 260 -0.01 -8.68 -8.72
CA GLU A 260 0.06 -10.10 -8.34
C GLU A 260 -0.16 -10.28 -6.84
N ASN A 261 0.55 -9.50 -6.02
CA ASN A 261 0.36 -9.52 -4.57
C ASN A 261 0.76 -8.18 -3.93
N LYS A 262 -0.22 -7.33 -3.70
CA LYS A 262 -0.05 -6.01 -3.07
C LYS A 262 0.54 -6.03 -1.64
N TYR A 263 0.46 -7.15 -0.92
CA TYR A 263 0.99 -7.26 0.44
C TYR A 263 2.45 -7.72 0.46
N ASN A 264 2.88 -8.47 -0.56
CA ASN A 264 4.24 -8.98 -0.67
C ASN A 264 5.08 -8.23 -1.72
N CYS A 265 4.61 -7.10 -2.25
CA CYS A 265 5.25 -6.36 -3.35
C CYS A 265 6.55 -5.63 -2.96
N ALA A 266 6.83 -5.54 -1.66
CA ALA A 266 7.96 -4.82 -1.10
C ALA A 266 8.37 -5.42 0.24
N ARG A 267 9.63 -5.15 0.62
CA ARG A 267 10.26 -5.45 1.90
C ARG A 267 10.37 -4.17 2.73
N ASN A 268 10.10 -4.31 4.01
CA ASN A 268 10.16 -3.23 5.00
C ASN A 268 11.41 -3.34 5.86
N PHE A 269 11.94 -2.19 6.27
CA PHE A 269 13.04 -2.06 7.22
C PHE A 269 12.53 -1.36 8.48
N THR A 270 12.11 -2.13 9.48
CA THR A 270 11.28 -1.64 10.62
C THR A 270 12.08 -1.11 11.81
N GLY A 271 13.41 -1.11 11.73
CA GLY A 271 14.30 -0.66 12.81
C GLY A 271 14.05 0.79 13.27
N LEU A 272 14.02 1.01 14.59
CA LEU A 272 13.65 2.30 15.20
C LEU A 272 14.59 3.45 14.81
N ILE A 273 15.91 3.23 14.87
CA ILE A 273 16.90 4.27 14.58
C ILE A 273 16.80 4.72 13.13
N LEU A 274 16.72 3.77 12.19
CA LEU A 274 16.55 4.07 10.78
C LEU A 274 15.30 4.93 10.56
N ASN A 275 14.15 4.45 11.03
CA ASN A 275 12.86 5.09 10.79
C ASN A 275 12.70 6.43 11.51
N TYR A 276 13.42 6.67 12.60
CA TYR A 276 13.47 8.00 13.21
C TYR A 276 14.04 9.03 12.23
N PHE A 277 15.19 8.74 11.62
CA PHE A 277 15.89 9.66 10.71
C PHE A 277 15.33 9.65 9.29
N THR A 278 14.83 8.52 8.80
CA THR A 278 14.20 8.44 7.48
C THR A 278 12.71 8.76 7.51
N CYS A 279 12.18 9.21 8.65
CA CYS A 279 10.76 9.54 8.80
C CYS A 279 9.87 8.38 8.32
N ASN A 280 10.06 7.22 8.92
CA ASN A 280 9.33 5.97 8.69
C ASN A 280 9.32 5.43 7.24
N ASN A 281 10.22 5.91 6.37
CA ASN A 281 10.37 5.38 5.01
C ASN A 281 10.73 3.89 4.93
N GLY A 282 11.14 3.27 6.03
CA GLY A 282 11.39 1.83 6.07
C GLY A 282 10.13 1.00 5.90
N TYR A 283 8.94 1.53 6.17
CA TYR A 283 7.65 0.84 5.98
C TYR A 283 7.17 0.98 4.54
N HIS A 284 7.83 0.27 3.63
CA HIS A 284 7.72 0.48 2.19
C HIS A 284 6.45 -0.12 1.57
N THR A 285 5.97 -1.27 2.05
CA THR A 285 4.75 -1.89 1.50
C THR A 285 3.53 -1.01 1.72
N ILE A 286 3.31 -0.53 2.96
CA ILE A 286 2.19 0.38 3.26
C ILE A 286 2.33 1.70 2.50
N HIS A 287 3.57 2.16 2.28
CA HIS A 287 3.86 3.34 1.49
C HIS A 287 3.48 3.16 0.02
N HIS A 288 3.72 2.00 -0.59
CA HIS A 288 3.21 1.70 -1.94
C HIS A 288 1.68 1.60 -2.02
N MET A 289 1.04 1.10 -0.96
CA MET A 289 -0.42 1.02 -0.91
C MET A 289 -1.08 2.40 -0.72
N TYR A 290 -0.46 3.28 0.06
CA TYR A 290 -0.99 4.60 0.40
C TYR A 290 0.12 5.66 0.36
N PRO A 291 0.66 6.01 -0.82
CA PRO A 291 1.80 6.93 -0.93
C PRO A 291 1.50 8.31 -0.35
N GLY A 292 0.25 8.75 -0.42
CA GLY A 292 -0.26 9.98 0.19
C GLY A 292 -0.41 9.99 1.72
N MET A 293 -0.12 8.87 2.40
CA MET A 293 -0.23 8.79 3.84
C MET A 293 0.93 9.53 4.52
N HIS A 294 0.62 10.40 5.48
CA HIS A 294 1.66 11.05 6.26
C HIS A 294 2.48 10.02 7.03
N TRP A 295 3.80 10.18 7.02
CA TRP A 295 4.76 9.21 7.54
C TRP A 295 4.57 8.85 9.03
N THR A 296 3.86 9.64 9.82
CA THR A 296 3.56 9.30 11.22
C THR A 296 2.54 8.17 11.36
N GLN A 297 1.66 8.01 10.38
CA GLN A 297 0.54 7.07 10.42
C GLN A 297 0.94 5.68 9.87
N VAL A 298 2.05 5.60 9.13
CA VAL A 298 2.44 4.39 8.40
C VAL A 298 2.75 3.19 9.30
N ILE A 299 3.25 3.42 10.53
CA ILE A 299 3.54 2.33 11.47
C ILE A 299 2.25 1.63 11.90
N GLU A 300 1.28 2.40 12.38
CA GLU A 300 -0.03 1.87 12.79
C GLU A 300 -0.75 1.22 11.61
N ALA A 301 -0.72 1.88 10.44
CA ALA A 301 -1.32 1.35 9.22
C ALA A 301 -0.65 0.05 8.76
N HIS A 302 0.68 -0.06 8.85
CA HIS A 302 1.41 -1.29 8.54
C HIS A 302 1.00 -2.45 9.44
N GLU A 303 1.02 -2.23 10.77
CA GLU A 303 0.64 -3.24 11.76
C GLU A 303 -0.81 -3.71 11.57
N ARG A 304 -1.72 -2.80 11.21
CA ARG A 304 -3.15 -3.10 11.04
C ARG A 304 -3.49 -3.72 9.69
N LEU A 305 -2.90 -3.23 8.59
CA LEU A 305 -3.34 -3.53 7.23
C LEU A 305 -2.42 -4.47 6.46
N VAL A 306 -1.11 -4.39 6.69
CA VAL A 306 -0.09 -5.10 5.90
C VAL A 306 0.38 -6.35 6.63
N LYS A 307 0.88 -6.18 7.86
CA LYS A 307 1.53 -7.25 8.62
C LYS A 307 0.69 -8.52 8.81
N PRO A 308 -0.65 -8.46 9.00
CA PRO A 308 -1.46 -9.67 9.12
C PRO A 308 -1.58 -10.50 7.82
N LYS A 309 -1.29 -9.90 6.66
CA LYS A 309 -1.49 -10.50 5.32
C LYS A 309 -0.18 -10.71 4.56
N MET A 310 0.90 -10.07 5.00
CA MET A 310 2.22 -10.11 4.40
C MET A 310 3.04 -11.31 4.90
N HIS A 311 3.93 -11.83 4.07
CA HIS A 311 4.88 -12.84 4.47
C HIS A 311 5.88 -12.31 5.53
N PRO A 312 6.16 -13.05 6.62
CA PRO A 312 6.97 -12.54 7.74
C PRO A 312 8.42 -12.16 7.37
N ASN A 313 9.01 -12.80 6.36
CA ASN A 313 10.37 -12.47 5.88
C ASN A 313 10.49 -11.07 5.25
N LEU A 314 9.37 -10.38 4.99
CA LEU A 314 9.39 -9.04 4.41
C LEU A 314 9.58 -7.94 5.45
N ASP A 315 9.43 -8.22 6.75
CA ASP A 315 9.80 -7.27 7.81
C ASP A 315 11.23 -7.54 8.29
N GLN A 316 12.16 -6.73 7.82
CA GLN A 316 13.57 -6.80 8.21
C GLN A 316 13.87 -5.80 9.33
N PRO A 317 14.44 -6.23 10.47
CA PRO A 317 14.69 -5.33 11.59
C PRO A 317 15.87 -4.38 11.34
N ASN A 318 16.78 -4.72 10.42
CA ASN A 318 18.01 -3.97 10.20
C ASN A 318 18.43 -3.97 8.73
N LEU A 319 18.44 -2.77 8.12
CA LEU A 319 18.86 -2.57 6.73
C LEU A 319 20.32 -2.93 6.49
N LEU A 320 21.25 -2.49 7.34
CA LEU A 320 22.69 -2.72 7.15
C LEU A 320 23.04 -4.20 7.23
N TRP A 321 22.44 -4.91 8.18
CA TRP A 321 22.60 -6.35 8.29
C TRP A 321 22.02 -7.07 7.08
N TYR A 322 20.83 -6.67 6.63
CA TYR A 322 20.23 -7.23 5.41
C TYR A 322 21.12 -6.99 4.19
N LEU A 323 21.69 -5.80 4.03
CA LEU A 323 22.60 -5.47 2.94
C LEU A 323 23.86 -6.35 2.97
N PHE A 324 24.44 -6.54 4.16
CA PHE A 324 25.62 -7.39 4.33
C PHE A 324 25.33 -8.85 3.98
N VAL A 325 24.26 -9.42 4.54
CA VAL A 325 23.90 -10.83 4.29
C VAL A 325 23.52 -11.08 2.83
N THR A 326 22.78 -10.15 2.22
CA THR A 326 22.20 -10.35 0.88
C THR A 326 23.19 -10.06 -0.24
N TYR A 327 24.08 -9.07 -0.06
CA TYR A 327 24.95 -8.59 -1.12
C TYR A 327 26.43 -8.95 -0.90
N VAL A 328 26.89 -9.12 0.34
CA VAL A 328 28.30 -9.41 0.63
C VAL A 328 28.55 -10.90 0.88
N LEU A 329 27.71 -11.55 1.70
CA LEU A 329 27.89 -12.96 2.00
C LEU A 329 27.55 -13.88 0.81
N PRO A 330 28.21 -15.04 0.69
CA PRO A 330 27.84 -16.06 -0.29
C PRO A 330 26.48 -16.64 0.09
N GLY A 331 25.45 -16.36 -0.71
CA GLY A 331 24.07 -16.80 -0.45
C GLY A 331 23.10 -16.62 -1.61
N GLY A 332 23.48 -15.82 -2.61
CA GLY A 332 22.67 -15.58 -3.81
C GLY A 332 21.40 -14.76 -3.54
N ARG A 333 20.68 -14.44 -4.62
CA ARG A 333 19.35 -13.81 -4.54
C ARG A 333 18.33 -14.85 -4.10
N LYS A 334 17.28 -14.40 -3.41
CA LYS A 334 16.14 -15.23 -2.98
C LYS A 334 14.83 -14.50 -3.26
N MET A 335 13.76 -15.27 -3.42
CA MET A 335 12.41 -14.73 -3.40
C MET A 335 12.04 -14.26 -1.98
N TYR A 336 10.96 -13.48 -1.86
CA TYR A 336 10.51 -12.93 -0.58
C TYR A 336 10.19 -13.98 0.48
N ASP A 337 9.76 -15.17 0.08
CA ASP A 337 9.45 -16.33 0.93
C ASP A 337 10.72 -17.14 1.31
N GLY A 338 11.87 -16.81 0.73
CA GLY A 338 13.14 -17.49 0.95
C GLY A 338 13.45 -18.60 -0.07
N SER A 339 12.57 -18.85 -1.04
CA SER A 339 12.83 -19.80 -2.13
C SER A 339 13.98 -19.32 -3.02
N PRO A 340 14.56 -20.23 -3.84
CA PRO A 340 15.53 -19.84 -4.86
C PRO A 340 14.96 -18.74 -5.76
N TYR A 341 15.78 -17.72 -6.07
CA TYR A 341 15.36 -16.61 -6.91
C TYR A 341 14.99 -17.07 -8.31
N VAL A 342 13.77 -16.77 -8.73
CA VAL A 342 13.28 -17.01 -10.09
C VAL A 342 13.51 -15.74 -10.89
N MET A 343 14.42 -15.80 -11.86
CA MET A 343 14.74 -14.64 -12.69
C MET A 343 13.57 -14.35 -13.65
N PRO A 344 12.94 -13.16 -13.58
CA PRO A 344 11.87 -12.81 -14.51
C PRO A 344 12.38 -12.74 -15.95
N VAL A 345 11.47 -12.87 -16.92
CA VAL A 345 11.78 -12.63 -18.33
C VAL A 345 12.20 -11.17 -18.50
N LEU A 346 13.21 -10.91 -19.32
CA LEU A 346 13.62 -9.54 -19.58
C LEU A 346 12.63 -8.90 -20.56
N GLU A 347 11.98 -7.84 -20.12
CA GLU A 347 11.09 -7.03 -20.96
C GLU A 347 11.77 -5.71 -21.33
N GLU A 348 11.40 -5.16 -22.49
CA GLU A 348 11.83 -3.83 -22.90
C GLU A 348 11.12 -2.74 -22.09
N ASP A 349 11.80 -1.60 -21.93
CA ASP A 349 11.21 -0.44 -21.26
C ASP A 349 10.07 0.14 -22.09
N GLN A 350 8.90 0.26 -21.47
CA GLN A 350 7.75 0.94 -22.05
C GLN A 350 7.63 2.36 -21.49
N PRO A 351 7.21 3.34 -22.31
CA PRO A 351 6.87 4.67 -21.80
C PRO A 351 5.69 4.57 -20.81
N TRP A 352 5.86 5.12 -19.61
CA TRP A 352 4.77 5.20 -18.63
C TRP A 352 3.87 6.44 -18.81
N TYR A 353 4.37 7.48 -19.52
CA TYR A 353 3.62 8.72 -19.74
C TYR A 353 2.89 8.72 -21.10
N THR A 354 1.56 8.80 -21.07
CA THR A 354 0.68 9.03 -22.23
C THR A 354 0.31 10.52 -22.35
N GLU A 355 -0.39 10.91 -23.43
CA GLU A 355 -0.88 12.30 -23.60
C GLU A 355 -1.78 12.78 -22.45
N ASP A 356 -2.50 11.86 -21.80
CA ASP A 356 -3.46 12.13 -20.73
C ASP A 356 -2.90 12.01 -19.31
N THR A 357 -1.57 11.89 -19.15
CA THR A 357 -0.97 11.74 -17.82
C THR A 357 -1.23 13.02 -16.97
N LEU A 358 -2.20 12.93 -16.06
CA LEU A 358 -2.47 13.93 -15.04
C LEU A 358 -1.35 13.86 -13.98
N GLU A 359 -0.89 15.02 -13.52
CA GLU A 359 -0.06 15.08 -12.32
C GLU A 359 -0.95 14.72 -11.12
N THR A 360 -0.70 13.58 -10.48
CA THR A 360 -1.27 13.31 -9.16
C THR A 360 -0.47 14.09 -8.13
N TYR A 361 -0.88 15.33 -7.84
CA TYR A 361 -0.44 16.02 -6.64
C TYR A 361 -1.39 15.68 -5.49
N SER A 362 -0.85 15.10 -4.42
CA SER A 362 -1.44 15.26 -3.08
C SER A 362 -1.36 16.74 -2.68
N THR A 363 -2.34 17.51 -3.11
CA THR A 363 -2.59 18.81 -2.48
C THR A 363 -3.78 18.62 -1.56
N LYS A 364 -3.48 18.41 -0.27
CA LYS A 364 -4.44 18.37 0.84
C LYS A 364 -5.50 19.47 0.77
N VAL A 365 -5.18 20.64 0.19
CA VAL A 365 -6.17 21.72 -0.05
C VAL A 365 -7.18 21.32 -1.11
N ILE A 366 -6.76 20.92 -2.33
CA ILE A 366 -7.69 20.44 -3.37
C ILE A 366 -8.48 19.23 -2.86
N ASN A 367 -7.83 18.32 -2.12
CA ASN A 367 -8.46 17.14 -1.56
C ASN A 367 -9.44 17.47 -0.42
N LEU A 368 -9.26 18.51 0.39
CA LEU A 368 -10.25 18.91 1.40
C LEU A 368 -11.51 19.51 0.76
N TRP A 369 -11.36 20.38 -0.25
CA TRP A 369 -12.50 20.91 -1.01
C TRP A 369 -13.22 19.80 -1.79
N ALA A 370 -12.46 18.88 -2.40
CA ALA A 370 -13.01 17.73 -3.11
C ALA A 370 -13.71 16.75 -2.16
N ASN A 371 -13.09 16.35 -1.04
CA ASN A 371 -13.72 15.49 -0.03
C ASN A 371 -14.97 16.14 0.56
N GLY A 372 -14.95 17.46 0.82
CA GLY A 372 -16.12 18.22 1.23
C GLY A 372 -17.24 18.23 0.18
N LYS A 373 -16.90 18.43 -1.10
CA LYS A 373 -17.83 18.33 -2.24
C LYS A 373 -18.42 16.93 -2.32
N TYR A 374 -17.60 15.88 -2.29
CA TYR A 374 -18.02 14.49 -2.39
C TYR A 374 -18.92 14.09 -1.22
N MET A 375 -18.59 14.51 0.00
CA MET A 375 -19.43 14.29 1.18
C MET A 375 -20.80 14.97 1.00
N TRP A 376 -20.81 16.25 0.61
CA TRP A 376 -22.05 16.99 0.38
C TRP A 376 -22.91 16.37 -0.74
N GLN A 377 -22.29 15.97 -1.86
CA GLN A 377 -22.99 15.34 -2.96
C GLN A 377 -23.53 13.95 -2.58
N SER A 378 -22.78 13.18 -1.78
CA SER A 378 -23.24 11.89 -1.25
C SER A 378 -24.46 12.07 -0.34
N LEU A 379 -24.45 13.06 0.56
CA LEU A 379 -25.58 13.39 1.42
C LEU A 379 -26.76 13.95 0.62
N LYS A 380 -26.50 14.71 -0.43
CA LYS A 380 -27.54 15.18 -1.36
C LYS A 380 -28.19 14.01 -2.09
N GLY A 381 -27.40 13.04 -2.58
CA GLY A 381 -27.91 11.81 -3.19
C GLY A 381 -28.80 11.02 -2.22
N GLU A 382 -28.42 10.97 -0.94
CA GLU A 382 -29.22 10.31 0.12
C GLU A 382 -30.57 11.02 0.28
N LYS A 383 -30.57 12.36 0.37
CA LYS A 383 -31.80 13.14 0.46
C LYS A 383 -32.70 13.01 -0.77
N LEU A 384 -32.13 12.99 -1.97
CA LEU A 384 -32.89 12.80 -3.21
C LEU A 384 -33.53 11.41 -3.24
N THR A 385 -32.78 10.37 -2.86
CA THR A 385 -33.27 8.99 -2.78
C THR A 385 -34.43 8.88 -1.80
N LEU A 386 -34.27 9.42 -0.58
CA LEU A 386 -35.31 9.41 0.45
C LEU A 386 -36.54 10.25 0.08
N ALA A 387 -36.39 11.27 -0.77
CA ALA A 387 -37.48 12.07 -1.32
C ALA A 387 -38.18 11.42 -2.52
N GLY A 388 -37.77 10.22 -2.94
CA GLY A 388 -38.31 9.51 -4.10
C GLY A 388 -37.82 10.05 -5.45
N GLN A 389 -36.87 10.98 -5.47
CA GLN A 389 -36.28 11.54 -6.69
C GLN A 389 -35.12 10.66 -7.20
N VAL A 390 -35.42 9.39 -7.49
CA VAL A 390 -34.43 8.34 -7.75
C VAL A 390 -33.61 8.56 -9.02
N ASP A 391 -34.19 9.15 -10.08
CA ASP A 391 -33.46 9.44 -11.32
C ASP A 391 -32.37 10.50 -11.12
N ALA A 392 -32.71 11.59 -10.43
CA ALA A 392 -31.77 12.65 -10.09
C ALA A 392 -30.69 12.16 -9.10
N ALA A 393 -31.06 11.28 -8.16
CA ALA A 393 -30.11 10.65 -7.25
C ALA A 393 -29.13 9.76 -8.02
N LYS A 394 -29.62 8.95 -8.96
CA LYS A 394 -28.81 8.05 -9.77
C LYS A 394 -27.83 8.83 -10.66
N GLU A 395 -28.29 9.83 -11.38
CA GLU A 395 -27.41 10.67 -12.22
C GLU A 395 -26.29 11.32 -11.40
N LEU A 396 -26.65 11.86 -10.23
CA LEU A 396 -25.68 12.47 -9.31
C LEU A 396 -24.65 11.45 -8.80
N LEU A 397 -25.09 10.28 -8.36
CA LEU A 397 -24.23 9.26 -7.76
C LEU A 397 -23.38 8.51 -8.79
N ASP A 398 -23.88 8.29 -10.00
CA ASP A 398 -23.08 7.72 -11.11
C ASP A 398 -21.92 8.66 -11.47
N THR A 399 -22.23 9.96 -11.60
CA THR A 399 -21.21 10.99 -11.88
C THR A 399 -20.21 11.09 -10.72
N LEU A 400 -20.71 11.13 -9.48
CA LEU A 400 -19.87 11.21 -8.29
C LEU A 400 -18.99 9.97 -8.12
N GLY A 401 -19.49 8.78 -8.44
CA GLY A 401 -18.72 7.54 -8.38
C GLY A 401 -17.51 7.57 -9.30
N GLN A 402 -17.69 8.05 -10.54
CA GLN A 402 -16.59 8.24 -11.50
C GLN A 402 -15.58 9.28 -10.98
N GLU A 403 -16.05 10.39 -10.40
CA GLU A 403 -15.17 11.39 -9.81
C GLU A 403 -14.36 10.83 -8.62
N ILE A 404 -14.99 10.06 -7.74
CA ILE A 404 -14.35 9.44 -6.57
C ILE A 404 -13.33 8.37 -6.98
N GLU A 405 -13.64 7.54 -7.98
CA GLU A 405 -12.73 6.52 -8.50
C GLU A 405 -11.51 7.13 -9.19
N ALA A 406 -11.70 8.25 -9.90
CA ALA A 406 -10.62 9.00 -10.53
C ALA A 406 -9.80 9.83 -9.53
N ALA A 407 -10.31 10.07 -8.31
CA ALA A 407 -9.69 10.93 -7.32
C ALA A 407 -8.56 10.25 -6.54
N TYR A 408 -7.51 11.01 -6.24
CA TYR A 408 -6.37 10.59 -5.42
C TYR A 408 -6.60 11.04 -3.96
N GLU A 409 -6.51 10.13 -2.98
CA GLU A 409 -6.73 10.37 -1.54
C GLU A 409 -8.16 10.77 -1.12
N VAL A 410 -9.15 9.97 -1.50
CA VAL A 410 -10.51 10.09 -0.93
C VAL A 410 -10.51 9.57 0.52
N GLN A 411 -11.02 10.37 1.46
CA GLN A 411 -11.12 9.98 2.87
C GLN A 411 -12.05 8.78 3.02
N ALA A 412 -11.70 7.84 3.90
CA ALA A 412 -12.51 6.63 4.14
C ALA A 412 -13.96 6.97 4.55
N GLN A 413 -14.16 8.10 5.25
CA GLN A 413 -15.49 8.59 5.62
C GLN A 413 -16.33 8.99 4.40
N VAL A 414 -15.71 9.61 3.38
CA VAL A 414 -16.37 9.97 2.12
C VAL A 414 -16.72 8.71 1.35
N GLN A 415 -15.79 7.75 1.25
CA GLN A 415 -16.06 6.44 0.61
C GLN A 415 -17.20 5.70 1.32
N SER A 416 -17.16 5.63 2.65
CA SER A 416 -18.21 5.08 3.49
C SER A 416 -19.57 5.74 3.20
N GLN A 417 -19.65 7.06 3.26
CA GLN A 417 -20.92 7.77 3.03
C GLN A 417 -21.42 7.59 1.59
N PHE A 418 -20.53 7.67 0.59
CA PHE A 418 -20.89 7.45 -0.81
C PHE A 418 -21.48 6.05 -1.02
N HIS A 419 -20.79 5.00 -0.58
CA HIS A 419 -21.25 3.63 -0.76
C HIS A 419 -22.52 3.31 0.06
N LYS A 420 -22.69 3.92 1.24
CA LYS A 420 -23.94 3.86 2.01
C LYS A 420 -25.11 4.49 1.24
N THR A 421 -24.89 5.67 0.65
CA THR A 421 -25.91 6.33 -0.17
C THR A 421 -26.22 5.50 -1.43
N ASN A 422 -25.19 4.98 -2.09
CA ASN A 422 -25.35 4.20 -3.30
C ASN A 422 -26.11 2.90 -3.03
N SER A 423 -25.81 2.21 -1.91
CA SER A 423 -26.57 1.03 -1.51
C SER A 423 -28.04 1.37 -1.26
N LEU A 424 -28.34 2.49 -0.57
CA LEU A 424 -29.72 2.94 -0.36
C LEU A 424 -30.46 3.17 -1.69
N LEU A 425 -29.80 3.80 -2.67
CA LEU A 425 -30.37 4.01 -4.00
C LEU A 425 -30.71 2.68 -4.70
N TRP A 426 -29.73 1.77 -4.80
CA TRP A 426 -29.93 0.50 -5.50
C TRP A 426 -30.98 -0.38 -4.84
N LYS A 427 -31.03 -0.38 -3.50
CA LYS A 427 -32.09 -1.02 -2.74
C LYS A 427 -33.46 -0.44 -3.09
N THR A 428 -33.58 0.88 -3.15
CA THR A 428 -34.84 1.56 -3.49
C THR A 428 -35.30 1.24 -4.93
N LEU A 429 -34.35 1.04 -5.85
CA LEU A 429 -34.61 0.64 -7.23
C LEU A 429 -34.86 -0.87 -7.40
N GLY A 430 -34.74 -1.68 -6.34
CA GLY A 430 -34.86 -3.14 -6.41
C GLY A 430 -33.74 -3.83 -7.20
N ARG A 431 -32.57 -3.18 -7.35
CA ARG A 431 -31.41 -3.73 -8.05
C ARG A 431 -30.44 -4.38 -7.06
N TYR A 432 -30.67 -5.66 -6.77
CA TYR A 432 -29.96 -6.36 -5.69
C TYR A 432 -28.48 -6.65 -5.99
N GLN A 433 -28.10 -6.80 -7.26
CA GLN A 433 -26.70 -7.00 -7.68
C GLN A 433 -25.86 -5.77 -7.31
N GLU A 434 -26.28 -4.58 -7.70
CA GLU A 434 -25.59 -3.31 -7.43
C GLU A 434 -25.70 -2.91 -5.96
N PHE A 435 -26.83 -3.24 -5.31
CA PHE A 435 -27.00 -3.06 -3.87
C PHE A 435 -25.99 -3.90 -3.08
N TYR A 436 -25.81 -5.17 -3.43
CA TYR A 436 -24.83 -6.05 -2.79
C TYR A 436 -23.42 -5.48 -2.96
N LYS A 437 -23.00 -5.20 -4.20
CA LYS A 437 -21.66 -4.62 -4.50
C LYS A 437 -21.41 -3.35 -3.70
N SER A 438 -22.38 -2.43 -3.65
CA SER A 438 -22.25 -1.18 -2.88
C SER A 438 -22.19 -1.42 -1.37
N SER A 439 -22.90 -2.42 -0.86
CA SER A 439 -22.92 -2.73 0.58
C SER A 439 -21.62 -3.36 1.06
N ILE A 440 -20.99 -4.23 0.26
CA ILE A 440 -19.66 -4.77 0.57
C ILE A 440 -18.62 -3.66 0.60
N LEU A 441 -18.66 -2.72 -0.35
CA LEU A 441 -17.77 -1.56 -0.35
C LEU A 441 -18.03 -0.67 0.87
N TYR A 442 -19.28 -0.43 1.25
CA TYR A 442 -19.62 0.28 2.48
C TYR A 442 -19.00 -0.37 3.72
N LEU A 443 -19.14 -1.69 3.87
CA LEU A 443 -18.57 -2.45 4.98
C LEU A 443 -17.03 -2.44 4.97
N ALA A 444 -16.40 -2.42 3.79
CA ALA A 444 -14.95 -2.33 3.67
C ALA A 444 -14.37 -0.99 4.17
N TYR A 445 -15.13 0.10 4.04
CA TYR A 445 -14.72 1.43 4.48
C TYR A 445 -15.27 1.85 5.86
N THR A 446 -16.17 1.05 6.44
CA THR A 446 -16.87 1.38 7.69
C THR A 446 -16.56 0.34 8.76
N PRO A 447 -15.79 0.69 9.81
CA PRO A 447 -15.60 -0.20 10.96
C PRO A 447 -16.94 -0.59 11.58
N LEU A 448 -17.11 -1.85 11.99
CA LEU A 448 -18.35 -2.32 12.61
C LEU A 448 -18.76 -1.49 13.83
N SER A 449 -17.78 -0.99 14.60
CA SER A 449 -18.01 -0.10 15.76
C SER A 449 -18.64 1.25 15.41
N ALA A 450 -18.57 1.69 14.15
CA ALA A 450 -19.18 2.93 13.66
C ALA A 450 -20.64 2.74 13.21
N ILE A 451 -21.09 1.48 13.06
CA ILE A 451 -22.46 1.14 12.70
C ILE A 451 -23.27 0.97 13.99
N PRO A 452 -24.43 1.66 14.16
CA PRO A 452 -25.28 1.48 15.34
C PRO A 452 -25.63 0.01 15.56
N LYS A 453 -25.43 -0.50 16.79
CA LYS A 453 -25.65 -1.92 17.13
C LYS A 453 -27.04 -2.43 16.77
N GLU A 454 -28.05 -1.56 16.85
CA GLU A 454 -29.44 -1.85 16.52
C GLU A 454 -29.67 -2.04 15.01
N GLU A 455 -28.83 -1.44 14.16
CA GLU A 455 -28.92 -1.51 12.71
C GLU A 455 -28.12 -2.69 12.12
N GLN A 456 -27.09 -3.17 12.83
CA GLN A 456 -26.19 -4.21 12.32
C GLN A 456 -26.92 -5.50 11.88
N PRO A 457 -27.84 -6.10 12.68
CA PRO A 457 -28.50 -7.33 12.28
C PRO A 457 -29.36 -7.16 11.03
N ARG A 458 -30.01 -6.00 10.91
CA ARG A 458 -30.83 -5.67 9.74
C ARG A 458 -29.96 -5.46 8.50
N LEU A 459 -28.84 -4.77 8.63
CA LEU A 459 -27.90 -4.58 7.53
C LEU A 459 -27.34 -5.94 7.06
N ALA A 460 -26.88 -6.78 7.97
CA ALA A 460 -26.41 -8.12 7.66
C ALA A 460 -27.47 -8.97 6.94
N PHE A 461 -28.72 -8.88 7.40
CA PHE A 461 -29.85 -9.53 6.76
C PHE A 461 -30.06 -9.06 5.32
N GLU A 462 -30.12 -7.75 5.10
CA GLU A 462 -30.38 -7.18 3.78
C GLU A 462 -29.24 -7.51 2.79
N VAL A 463 -27.99 -7.46 3.23
CA VAL A 463 -26.83 -7.86 2.41
C VAL A 463 -26.87 -9.36 2.10
N GLY A 464 -27.24 -10.20 3.07
CA GLY A 464 -27.40 -11.64 2.89
C GLY A 464 -28.48 -11.99 1.86
N VAL A 465 -29.65 -11.36 1.97
CA VAL A 465 -30.74 -11.51 1.00
C VAL A 465 -30.31 -11.05 -0.38
N ALA A 466 -29.63 -9.90 -0.48
CA ALA A 466 -29.14 -9.38 -1.75
C ALA A 466 -28.17 -10.35 -2.42
N ALA A 467 -27.24 -10.95 -1.67
CA ALA A 467 -26.30 -11.94 -2.19
C ALA A 467 -27.00 -13.17 -2.78
N LEU A 468 -28.10 -13.61 -2.18
CA LEU A 468 -28.88 -14.75 -2.68
C LEU A 468 -29.57 -14.45 -4.01
N VAL A 469 -30.10 -13.24 -4.17
CA VAL A 469 -30.86 -12.81 -5.36
C VAL A 469 -29.96 -12.28 -6.49
N ALA A 470 -28.79 -11.74 -6.16
CA ALA A 470 -27.79 -11.17 -7.07
C ALA A 470 -27.31 -12.18 -8.12
N GLU A 471 -27.59 -11.99 -9.41
CA GLU A 471 -27.34 -13.01 -10.45
C GLU A 471 -25.88 -13.45 -10.59
N GLU A 472 -24.92 -12.55 -10.35
CA GLU A 472 -23.49 -12.83 -10.57
C GLU A 472 -22.73 -13.15 -9.27
N GLU A 473 -23.41 -13.20 -8.13
CA GLU A 473 -22.76 -13.39 -6.83
C GLU A 473 -22.75 -14.86 -6.40
N PHE A 474 -21.54 -15.41 -6.23
CA PHE A 474 -21.31 -16.82 -5.86
C PHE A 474 -20.36 -16.98 -4.67
N ASN A 475 -19.79 -15.90 -4.11
CA ASN A 475 -18.79 -15.98 -3.04
C ASN A 475 -19.42 -15.85 -1.65
N PHE A 476 -20.25 -16.84 -1.30
CA PHE A 476 -20.94 -16.88 0.00
C PHE A 476 -20.01 -17.13 1.19
N GLY A 477 -18.87 -17.80 0.96
CA GLY A 477 -17.89 -18.08 2.02
C GLY A 477 -17.25 -16.82 2.57
N GLU A 478 -16.80 -15.90 1.71
CA GLU A 478 -16.22 -14.62 2.13
C GLU A 478 -17.27 -13.72 2.79
N LEU A 479 -18.51 -13.76 2.30
CA LEU A 479 -19.61 -12.99 2.88
C LEU A 479 -19.89 -13.39 4.33
N ILE A 480 -19.92 -14.69 4.64
CA ILE A 480 -20.19 -15.20 6.00
C ILE A 480 -19.09 -14.77 6.98
N GLN A 481 -17.87 -14.58 6.50
CA GLN A 481 -16.73 -14.15 7.31
C GLN A 481 -16.71 -12.64 7.61
N GLN A 482 -17.62 -11.85 7.01
CA GLN A 482 -17.72 -10.43 7.31
C GLN A 482 -18.17 -10.23 8.77
N ASP A 483 -17.51 -9.33 9.50
CA ASP A 483 -17.78 -9.08 10.93
C ASP A 483 -19.27 -8.77 11.22
N VAL A 484 -19.95 -8.08 10.29
CA VAL A 484 -21.37 -7.73 10.42
C VAL A 484 -22.27 -8.98 10.48
N MET A 485 -21.87 -10.11 9.88
CA MET A 485 -22.66 -11.35 9.88
C MET A 485 -22.73 -12.01 11.26
N ALA A 486 -21.80 -11.71 12.16
CA ALA A 486 -21.89 -12.15 13.56
C ALA A 486 -23.10 -11.53 14.28
N SER A 487 -23.52 -10.32 13.89
CA SER A 487 -24.68 -9.64 14.49
C SER A 487 -26.02 -10.33 14.23
N LEU A 488 -26.08 -11.28 13.30
CA LEU A 488 -27.27 -12.08 13.04
C LEU A 488 -27.60 -13.04 14.19
N GLU A 489 -26.59 -13.47 14.96
CA GLU A 489 -26.77 -14.42 16.07
C GLU A 489 -27.63 -13.82 17.18
N GLY A 490 -28.67 -14.55 17.59
CA GLY A 490 -29.63 -14.08 18.58
C GLY A 490 -30.62 -13.02 18.06
N SER A 491 -30.56 -12.64 16.79
CA SER A 491 -31.53 -11.75 16.15
C SER A 491 -32.67 -12.52 15.46
N GLN A 492 -33.75 -11.82 15.14
CA GLN A 492 -34.84 -12.38 14.32
C GLN A 492 -34.41 -12.79 12.89
N TYR A 493 -33.24 -12.33 12.44
CA TYR A 493 -32.71 -12.58 11.11
C TYR A 493 -31.74 -13.76 11.04
N ALA A 494 -31.49 -14.45 12.16
CA ALA A 494 -30.50 -15.54 12.26
C ALA A 494 -30.66 -16.63 11.18
N TRP A 495 -31.88 -16.88 10.72
CA TRP A 495 -32.20 -17.87 9.68
C TRP A 495 -31.47 -17.61 8.35
N ILE A 496 -31.17 -16.36 7.99
CA ILE A 496 -30.47 -16.05 6.74
C ILE A 496 -29.05 -16.63 6.73
N LYS A 497 -28.40 -16.69 7.90
CA LYS A 497 -27.06 -17.23 8.06
C LYS A 497 -27.02 -18.73 7.74
N GLU A 498 -28.07 -19.46 8.14
CA GLU A 498 -28.20 -20.88 7.83
C GLU A 498 -28.35 -21.13 6.33
N LEU A 499 -29.14 -20.28 5.65
CA LEU A 499 -29.34 -20.37 4.21
C LEU A 499 -28.04 -20.05 3.46
N LEU A 500 -27.33 -18.98 3.83
CA LEU A 500 -26.03 -18.63 3.24
C LEU A 500 -24.99 -19.73 3.46
N ALA A 501 -24.97 -20.35 4.64
CA ALA A 501 -24.05 -21.46 4.94
C ALA A 501 -24.29 -22.67 4.04
N ALA A 502 -25.55 -22.99 3.73
CA ALA A 502 -25.88 -24.06 2.80
C ALA A 502 -25.36 -23.77 1.37
N PHE A 503 -25.44 -22.51 0.93
CA PHE A 503 -24.86 -22.09 -0.35
C PHE A 503 -23.33 -22.16 -0.34
N SER A 504 -22.66 -21.76 0.74
CA SER A 504 -21.19 -21.79 0.82
C SER A 504 -20.60 -23.21 0.77
N GLU A 505 -21.36 -24.22 1.20
CA GLU A 505 -20.93 -25.62 1.20
C GLU A 505 -21.09 -26.32 -0.16
N GLY A 506 -21.94 -25.78 -1.05
CA GLY A 506 -22.15 -26.35 -2.39
C GLY A 506 -22.77 -27.76 -2.41
N LYS A 507 -23.45 -28.21 -1.33
CA LYS A 507 -24.10 -29.54 -1.23
C LYS A 507 -25.63 -29.44 -1.29
N PHE A 508 -26.27 -30.19 -2.20
CA PHE A 508 -27.72 -30.19 -2.35
C PHE A 508 -28.48 -30.67 -1.10
N ASP A 509 -27.96 -31.67 -0.38
CA ASP A 509 -28.59 -32.16 0.86
C ASP A 509 -28.77 -31.04 1.90
N LEU A 510 -27.75 -30.20 2.08
CA LEU A 510 -27.79 -29.08 3.03
C LEU A 510 -28.70 -27.97 2.51
N PHE A 511 -28.68 -27.71 1.20
CA PHE A 511 -29.54 -26.73 0.55
C PHE A 511 -31.01 -27.09 0.69
N ASP A 512 -31.42 -28.32 0.37
CA ASP A 512 -32.82 -28.75 0.44
C ASP A 512 -33.35 -28.69 1.88
N VAL A 513 -32.53 -29.11 2.86
CA VAL A 513 -32.86 -28.98 4.28
C VAL A 513 -33.03 -27.51 4.69
N ALA A 514 -32.11 -26.63 4.28
CA ALA A 514 -32.18 -25.20 4.59
C ALA A 514 -33.39 -24.53 3.94
N ILE A 515 -33.71 -24.85 2.69
CA ILE A 515 -34.88 -24.32 1.98
C ILE A 515 -36.18 -24.72 2.67
N VAL A 516 -36.33 -26.00 3.05
CA VAL A 516 -37.52 -26.47 3.78
C VAL A 516 -37.63 -25.78 5.13
N LYS A 517 -36.52 -25.68 5.88
CA LYS A 517 -36.48 -25.06 7.20
C LYS A 517 -36.83 -23.57 7.16
N CYS A 518 -36.34 -22.84 6.15
CA CYS A 518 -36.53 -21.40 6.00
C CYS A 518 -37.71 -21.01 5.10
N LYS A 519 -38.54 -21.97 4.64
CA LYS A 519 -39.57 -21.71 3.62
C LYS A 519 -40.54 -20.60 4.02
N ALA A 520 -41.01 -20.62 5.27
CA ALA A 520 -41.96 -19.62 5.77
C ALA A 520 -41.34 -18.20 5.76
N GLN A 521 -40.06 -18.07 6.12
CA GLN A 521 -39.34 -16.80 6.12
C GLN A 521 -39.01 -16.33 4.70
N ILE A 522 -38.64 -17.25 3.80
CA ILE A 522 -38.43 -16.98 2.37
C ILE A 522 -39.72 -16.43 1.75
N ASP A 523 -40.86 -17.07 2.00
CA ASP A 523 -42.16 -16.64 1.46
C ASP A 523 -42.64 -15.32 2.06
N ALA A 524 -42.24 -15.02 3.30
CA ALA A 524 -42.53 -13.77 3.99
C ALA A 524 -41.58 -12.62 3.57
N THR A 525 -40.45 -12.91 2.94
CA THR A 525 -39.46 -11.92 2.49
C THR A 525 -39.75 -11.53 1.03
N PRO A 526 -40.24 -10.32 0.74
CA PRO A 526 -40.68 -9.93 -0.60
C PRO A 526 -39.63 -10.16 -1.69
N GLU A 527 -38.36 -9.93 -1.37
CA GLU A 527 -37.22 -10.03 -2.28
C GLU A 527 -36.88 -11.47 -2.67
N LEU A 528 -37.21 -12.45 -1.81
CA LEU A 528 -36.99 -13.87 -2.04
C LEU A 528 -38.26 -14.59 -2.54
N LYS A 529 -39.41 -13.92 -2.48
CA LYS A 529 -40.66 -14.54 -2.89
C LYS A 529 -40.65 -14.85 -4.39
N GLY A 530 -40.78 -16.14 -4.72
CA GLY A 530 -40.74 -16.60 -6.12
C GLY A 530 -39.33 -16.70 -6.72
N SER A 531 -38.26 -16.52 -5.93
CA SER A 531 -36.88 -16.67 -6.41
C SER A 531 -36.38 -18.13 -6.39
N GLU A 532 -37.25 -19.11 -6.14
CA GLU A 532 -36.90 -20.54 -6.03
C GLU A 532 -36.08 -21.06 -7.23
N ILE A 533 -36.47 -20.65 -8.45
CA ILE A 533 -35.75 -21.02 -9.68
C ILE A 533 -34.34 -20.42 -9.70
N VAL A 534 -34.19 -19.16 -9.26
CA VAL A 534 -32.90 -18.45 -9.22
C VAL A 534 -31.99 -19.08 -8.16
N LEU A 535 -32.52 -19.32 -6.96
CA LEU A 535 -31.80 -19.97 -5.86
C LEU A 535 -31.30 -21.36 -6.26
N ARG A 536 -32.17 -22.17 -6.88
CA ARG A 536 -31.81 -23.51 -7.33
C ARG A 536 -30.79 -23.48 -8.46
N SER A 537 -30.94 -22.58 -9.43
CA SER A 537 -29.97 -22.43 -10.53
C SER A 537 -28.59 -22.01 -10.00
N LYS A 538 -28.57 -21.09 -9.04
CA LYS A 538 -27.35 -20.66 -8.36
C LYS A 538 -26.70 -21.81 -7.57
N MET A 539 -27.50 -22.61 -6.88
CA MET A 539 -27.02 -23.80 -6.18
C MET A 539 -26.41 -24.83 -7.13
N CYS A 540 -27.01 -25.05 -8.31
CA CYS A 540 -26.43 -25.91 -9.34
C CYS A 540 -25.03 -25.44 -9.76
N ALA A 541 -24.85 -24.13 -9.97
CA ALA A 541 -23.55 -23.56 -10.34
C ALA A 541 -22.51 -23.73 -9.22
N LEU A 542 -22.88 -23.52 -7.97
CA LEU A 542 -22.00 -23.72 -6.81
C LEU A 542 -21.61 -25.19 -6.60
N SER A 543 -22.58 -26.10 -6.74
CA SER A 543 -22.32 -27.54 -6.67
C SER A 543 -21.37 -27.98 -7.79
N LEU A 544 -21.56 -27.47 -9.01
CA LEU A 544 -20.65 -27.71 -10.15
C LEU A 544 -19.23 -27.20 -9.85
N MET A 545 -19.11 -25.99 -9.30
CA MET A 545 -17.81 -25.43 -8.90
C MET A 545 -17.15 -26.33 -7.84
N GLU A 546 -17.87 -26.73 -6.80
CA GLU A 546 -17.37 -27.59 -5.73
C GLU A 546 -16.92 -28.97 -6.25
N LEU A 547 -17.71 -29.60 -7.12
CA LEU A 547 -17.34 -30.86 -7.79
C LEU A 547 -16.04 -30.72 -8.61
N ALA A 548 -15.88 -29.60 -9.32
CA ALA A 548 -14.66 -29.31 -10.07
C ALA A 548 -13.46 -29.04 -9.14
N PHE A 549 -13.68 -28.39 -7.99
CA PHE A 549 -12.63 -28.10 -7.01
C PHE A 549 -12.13 -29.33 -6.27
N ARG A 550 -13.00 -30.30 -5.96
CA ARG A 550 -12.62 -31.58 -5.33
C ARG A 550 -11.72 -32.44 -6.22
N LYS A 551 -11.82 -32.32 -7.54
CA LYS A 551 -10.97 -33.08 -8.47
C LYS A 551 -9.57 -32.46 -8.60
N PRO A 552 -8.51 -33.30 -8.68
CA PRO A 552 -7.15 -32.82 -8.94
C PRO A 552 -7.08 -31.99 -10.23
N LYS A 553 -6.22 -30.96 -10.26
CA LYS A 553 -6.13 -29.97 -11.36
C LYS A 553 -6.06 -30.58 -12.77
N LYS A 554 -5.41 -31.74 -12.93
CA LYS A 554 -5.23 -32.44 -14.21
C LYS A 554 -6.42 -33.36 -14.59
N GLN A 555 -7.40 -33.53 -13.71
CA GLN A 555 -8.53 -34.45 -13.84
C GLN A 555 -9.89 -33.74 -13.72
N ARG A 556 -9.94 -32.41 -13.89
CA ARG A 556 -11.18 -31.61 -13.90
C ARG A 556 -11.98 -31.77 -15.21
N ARG A 557 -12.19 -33.02 -15.62
CA ARG A 557 -13.16 -33.37 -16.67
C ARG A 557 -14.35 -33.98 -15.95
N LEU A 558 -15.51 -33.36 -16.11
CA LEU A 558 -16.78 -33.80 -15.55
C LEU A 558 -17.62 -34.40 -16.68
N SER A 559 -18.12 -35.61 -16.48
CA SER A 559 -19.09 -36.23 -17.38
C SER A 559 -20.50 -35.76 -17.05
N PHE A 560 -21.42 -35.80 -18.01
CA PHE A 560 -22.82 -35.45 -17.75
C PHE A 560 -23.50 -36.41 -16.75
N GLU A 561 -23.04 -37.65 -16.66
CA GLU A 561 -23.53 -38.62 -15.66
C GLU A 561 -23.15 -38.19 -14.24
N GLU A 562 -21.91 -37.74 -14.03
CA GLU A 562 -21.46 -37.19 -12.73
C GLU A 562 -22.17 -35.88 -12.34
N LEU A 563 -22.75 -35.17 -13.31
CA LEU A 563 -23.53 -33.94 -13.05
C LEU A 563 -25.00 -34.22 -12.72
N GLN A 564 -25.50 -35.41 -13.04
CA GLN A 564 -26.88 -35.81 -12.77
C GLN A 564 -27.08 -36.44 -11.38
N SER A 565 -26.01 -37.00 -10.81
CA SER A 565 -25.94 -37.51 -9.43
C SER A 565 -25.72 -36.39 -8.44
#